data_AF-A0A3N2RG50-F1
#
_entry.id   AF-A0A3N2RG50-F1
#
_cell.length_a   1.000
_cell.length_b   1.000
_cell.length_c   1.000
_cell.angle_alpha   90.00
_cell.angle_beta   90.00
_cell.angle_gamma   90.00
#
_symmetry.space_group_name_H-M   'P 1'
#
loop_
_entity.id
_entity.type
_entity.pdbx_description
1 polymer ?
#
loop_
_entity_poly.entity_id
_entity_poly.type
_entity_poly.pdbx_seq_one_letter_code
_entity_poly.pdbx_strand_id
1 'polypeptide(L)'
;MNASLGRILIVAAGAAILASSALAMTVIGGPGDQRLARMDLRRTHDLQRIESEIDRYAERQGRLPADLAELAAQPGLALSVADPQTATPYRYLPGAAGRYRLCAGFDTDSGQRDAARRSDSEVDDDWRHPRGEFCFEGDASDSVAQGDAPDPVEERDASDATEE
;
A
#
# COMPACT_ATOMS: atom_id res chain seq x y z
N MET A 1 -29.96 5.53 56.62
CA MET A 1 -29.31 5.44 55.30
C MET A 1 -27.90 4.94 55.53
N ASN A 2 -27.63 3.68 55.21
CA ASN A 2 -26.43 2.99 55.66
C ASN A 2 -25.25 3.47 54.82
N ALA A 3 -24.38 4.32 55.37
CA ALA A 3 -23.22 4.90 54.69
C ALA A 3 -22.29 3.84 54.07
N SER A 4 -22.35 2.61 54.56
CA SER A 4 -21.69 1.43 54.00
C SER A 4 -22.25 1.01 52.63
N LEU A 5 -23.57 1.06 52.43
CA LEU A 5 -24.21 0.70 51.15
C LEU A 5 -23.86 1.73 50.06
N GLY A 6 -23.86 3.02 50.40
CA GLY A 6 -23.48 4.09 49.47
C GLY A 6 -22.02 3.98 49.02
N ARG A 7 -21.10 3.64 49.94
CA ARG A 7 -19.68 3.39 49.60
C ARG A 7 -19.49 2.19 48.68
N ILE A 8 -20.20 1.09 48.93
CA ILE A 8 -20.15 -0.10 48.07
C ILE A 8 -20.62 0.22 46.66
N LEU A 9 -21.71 0.99 46.51
CA LEU A 9 -22.23 1.38 45.21
C LEU A 9 -21.25 2.29 44.43
N ILE A 10 -20.58 3.23 45.10
CA ILE A 10 -19.58 4.10 44.45
C ILE A 10 -18.38 3.30 43.96
N VAL A 11 -17.87 2.38 44.78
CA VAL A 11 -16.74 1.51 44.39
C VAL A 11 -17.14 0.59 43.24
N ALA A 12 -18.32 -0.02 43.31
CA ALA A 12 -18.83 -0.89 42.24
C ALA A 12 -19.01 -0.13 40.92
N ALA A 13 -19.57 1.08 40.96
CA ALA A 13 -19.72 1.92 39.77
C ALA A 13 -18.36 2.34 39.17
N GLY A 14 -17.41 2.75 40.01
CA GLY A 14 -16.06 3.09 39.56
C GLY A 14 -15.33 1.91 38.92
N ALA A 15 -15.44 0.72 39.52
CA ALA A 15 -14.88 -0.52 38.97
C ALA A 15 -15.53 -0.91 37.64
N ALA A 16 -16.86 -0.77 37.52
CA ALA A 16 -17.58 -1.05 36.28
C ALA A 16 -17.16 -0.10 35.14
N ILE A 17 -16.99 1.20 35.43
CA ILE A 17 -16.51 2.18 34.45
C ILE A 17 -15.11 1.80 33.98
N LEU A 18 -14.17 1.57 34.91
CA LEU A 18 -12.80 1.16 34.57
C LEU A 18 -12.76 -0.12 33.74
N ALA A 19 -13.55 -1.13 34.11
CA ALA A 19 -13.64 -2.39 33.38
C ALA A 19 -14.18 -2.18 31.96
N SER A 20 -15.25 -1.39 31.81
CA SER A 20 -15.84 -1.09 30.50
C SER A 20 -14.87 -0.29 29.60
N SER A 21 -14.15 0.69 30.14
CA SER A 21 -13.13 1.44 29.42
C SER A 21 -11.92 0.59 29.03
N ALA A 22 -11.43 -0.26 29.93
CA ALA A 22 -10.34 -1.19 29.62
C ALA A 22 -10.75 -2.17 28.51
N LEU A 23 -11.96 -2.71 28.58
CA LEU A 23 -12.49 -3.61 27.56
C LEU A 23 -12.64 -2.89 26.21
N ALA A 24 -13.15 -1.65 26.20
CA ALA A 24 -13.23 -0.84 24.99
C ALA A 24 -11.85 -0.58 24.37
N MET A 25 -10.82 -0.30 25.18
CA MET A 25 -9.45 -0.11 24.69
C MET A 25 -8.85 -1.39 24.10
N THR A 26 -9.16 -2.56 24.67
CA THR A 26 -8.73 -3.84 24.09
C THR A 26 -9.41 -4.16 22.76
N VAL A 27 -10.63 -3.67 22.55
CA VAL A 27 -11.41 -3.90 21.32
C VAL A 27 -11.05 -2.89 20.22
N ILE A 28 -10.85 -1.61 20.57
CA ILE A 28 -10.58 -0.52 19.62
C ILE A 28 -9.07 -0.44 19.28
N GLY A 29 -8.21 -0.97 20.14
CA GLY A 29 -6.77 -0.78 20.08
C GLY A 29 -6.34 0.50 20.80
N GLY A 30 -5.13 0.49 21.35
CA GLY A 30 -4.55 1.62 22.08
C GLY A 30 -4.01 2.73 21.15
N PRO A 31 -3.59 3.89 21.70
CA PRO A 31 -2.96 4.96 20.91
C PRO A 31 -1.67 4.51 20.19
N GLY A 32 -1.00 3.46 20.69
CA GLY A 32 0.12 2.82 19.98
C GLY A 32 -0.30 2.18 18.66
N ASP A 33 -1.47 1.55 18.61
CA ASP A 33 -1.99 0.85 17.44
C ASP A 33 -2.33 1.81 16.30
N GLN A 34 -2.78 3.03 16.63
CA GLN A 34 -3.01 4.08 15.63
C GLN A 34 -1.71 4.58 14.99
N ARG A 35 -0.61 4.64 15.74
CA ARG A 35 0.70 5.01 15.18
C ARG A 35 1.20 3.93 14.24
N LEU A 36 1.07 2.66 14.62
CA LEU A 36 1.44 1.52 13.78
C LEU A 36 0.64 1.51 12.47
N ALA A 37 -0.69 1.69 12.56
CA ALA A 37 -1.54 1.76 11.36
C ALA A 37 -1.16 2.92 10.43
N ARG A 38 -0.76 4.08 10.98
CA ARG A 38 -0.26 5.21 10.17
C ARG A 38 1.06 4.90 9.47
N MET A 39 1.91 4.08 10.08
CA MET A 39 3.15 3.63 9.43
C MET A 39 2.86 2.61 8.33
N ASP A 40 1.92 1.68 8.56
CA ASP A 40 1.44 0.77 7.51
C ASP A 40 0.86 1.52 6.30
N LEU A 41 0.01 2.53 6.53
CA LEU A 41 -0.50 3.42 5.47
C LEU A 41 0.62 4.09 4.65
N ARG A 42 1.70 4.50 5.31
CA ARG A 42 2.85 5.09 4.65
C ARG A 42 3.62 4.06 3.81
N ARG A 43 3.78 2.83 4.30
CA ARG A 43 4.36 1.71 3.53
C ARG A 43 3.53 1.42 2.29
N THR A 44 2.21 1.29 2.44
CA THR A 44 1.28 1.10 1.32
C THR A 44 1.41 2.21 0.28
N HIS A 45 1.44 3.46 0.70
CA HIS A 45 1.62 4.58 -0.23
C HIS A 45 2.98 4.56 -0.96
N ASP A 46 4.06 4.18 -0.27
CA ASP A 46 5.36 4.01 -0.92
C ASP A 46 5.31 2.89 -1.97
N LEU A 47 4.69 1.74 -1.65
CA LEU A 47 4.54 0.61 -2.57
C LEU A 47 3.67 0.95 -3.78
N GLN A 48 2.56 1.66 -3.60
CA GLN A 48 1.72 2.18 -4.69
C GLN A 48 2.50 3.11 -5.62
N ARG A 49 3.33 3.98 -5.05
CA ARG A 49 4.21 4.83 -5.87
C ARG A 49 5.23 4.00 -6.64
N ILE A 50 5.84 3.00 -5.99
CA ILE A 50 6.77 2.07 -6.67
C ILE A 50 6.07 1.34 -7.81
N GLU A 51 4.87 0.81 -7.60
CA GLU A 51 4.05 0.17 -8.63
C GLU A 51 3.85 1.09 -9.84
N SER A 52 3.36 2.30 -9.62
CA SER A 52 3.12 3.25 -10.71
C SER A 52 4.38 3.63 -11.49
N GLU A 53 5.55 3.61 -10.84
CA GLU A 53 6.82 3.85 -11.51
C GLU A 53 7.32 2.62 -12.27
N ILE A 54 7.03 1.40 -11.78
CA ILE A 54 7.30 0.16 -12.52
C ILE A 54 6.49 0.13 -13.81
N ASP A 55 5.20 0.46 -13.77
CA ASP A 55 4.35 0.49 -14.96
C ASP A 55 4.88 1.47 -16.01
N ARG A 56 5.17 2.70 -15.58
CA ARG A 56 5.80 3.73 -16.42
C ARG A 56 7.15 3.30 -16.98
N TYR A 57 7.95 2.59 -16.19
CA TYR A 57 9.22 2.05 -16.65
C TYR A 57 8.99 0.98 -17.73
N ALA A 58 8.05 0.06 -17.51
CA ALA A 58 7.70 -0.99 -18.45
C ALA A 58 7.16 -0.43 -19.77
N GLU A 59 6.31 0.60 -19.72
CA GLU A 59 5.82 1.32 -20.91
C GLU A 59 6.95 1.91 -21.75
N ARG A 60 7.99 2.47 -21.11
CA ARG A 60 9.12 3.10 -21.81
C ARG A 60 10.16 2.12 -22.31
N GLN A 61 10.38 1.04 -21.57
CA GLN A 61 11.52 0.14 -21.79
C GLN A 61 11.11 -1.22 -22.38
N GLY A 62 9.81 -1.51 -22.46
CA GLY A 62 9.28 -2.81 -22.90
C GLY A 62 9.65 -3.96 -21.96
N ARG A 63 10.09 -3.68 -20.73
CA ARG A 63 10.48 -4.69 -19.74
C ARG A 63 10.33 -4.16 -18.32
N LEU A 64 10.24 -5.08 -17.37
CA LEU A 64 10.35 -4.75 -15.96
C LEU A 64 11.78 -4.27 -15.60
N PRO A 65 11.92 -3.41 -14.57
CA PRO A 65 13.23 -3.12 -14.00
C PRO A 65 13.83 -4.38 -13.36
N ALA A 66 15.15 -4.50 -13.36
CA ALA A 66 15.85 -5.63 -12.74
C ALA A 66 15.73 -5.60 -11.21
N ASP A 67 15.77 -4.40 -10.63
CA ASP A 67 15.60 -4.15 -9.21
C ASP A 67 15.08 -2.72 -8.95
N LEU A 68 14.75 -2.42 -7.68
CA LEU A 68 14.28 -1.08 -7.29
C LEU A 68 15.38 0.00 -7.37
N ALA A 69 16.66 -0.38 -7.40
CA ALA A 69 17.74 0.59 -7.53
C ALA A 69 17.85 1.10 -8.97
N GLU A 70 17.66 0.22 -9.97
CA GLU A 70 17.52 0.62 -11.37
C GLU A 70 16.33 1.57 -11.54
N LEU A 71 15.19 1.22 -10.94
CA LEU A 71 14.00 2.06 -10.99
C LEU A 71 14.25 3.44 -10.37
N ALA A 72 14.89 3.50 -9.20
CA ALA A 72 15.20 4.75 -8.48
C ALA A 72 16.32 5.59 -9.13
N ALA A 73 17.14 5.00 -10.00
CA ALA A 73 18.22 5.72 -10.69
C ALA A 73 17.71 6.59 -11.86
N GLN A 74 16.41 6.56 -12.16
CA GLN A 74 15.83 7.34 -13.24
C GLN A 74 15.97 8.85 -13.01
N PRO A 75 16.36 9.64 -14.04
CA PRO A 75 16.57 11.07 -13.89
C PRO A 75 15.29 11.80 -13.42
N GLY A 76 15.42 12.60 -12.36
CA GLY A 76 14.31 13.37 -11.81
C GLY A 76 13.30 12.57 -10.98
N LEU A 77 13.52 11.27 -10.78
CA LEU A 77 12.66 10.44 -9.97
C LEU A 77 13.12 10.43 -8.50
N ALA A 78 12.22 10.82 -7.59
CA ALA A 78 12.41 10.67 -6.15
C ALA A 78 11.47 9.58 -5.62
N LEU A 79 12.02 8.38 -5.46
CA LEU A 79 11.28 7.17 -5.06
C LEU A 79 11.78 6.62 -3.72
N SER A 80 10.86 6.41 -2.79
CA SER A 80 11.15 5.77 -1.50
C SER A 80 11.19 4.25 -1.68
N VAL A 81 12.40 3.68 -1.73
CA VAL A 81 12.60 2.23 -1.91
C VAL A 81 12.88 1.47 -0.61
N ALA A 82 12.77 2.15 0.53
CA ALA A 82 12.99 1.57 1.85
C ALA A 82 11.96 2.09 2.86
N ASP A 83 11.63 1.24 3.84
CA ASP A 83 10.75 1.58 4.94
C ASP A 83 11.32 2.78 5.72
N PRO A 84 10.56 3.89 5.87
CA PRO A 84 11.04 5.10 6.51
C PRO A 84 11.25 4.98 8.03
N GLN A 85 10.70 3.97 8.68
CA GLN A 85 10.87 3.68 10.09
C GLN A 85 12.05 2.74 10.35
N THR A 86 12.20 1.69 9.53
CA THR A 86 13.21 0.65 9.77
C THR A 86 14.46 0.80 8.90
N ALA A 87 14.42 1.66 7.88
CA ALA A 87 15.40 1.76 6.81
C ALA A 87 15.64 0.45 6.04
N THR A 88 14.76 -0.54 6.20
CA THR A 88 14.86 -1.81 5.48
C THR A 88 14.33 -1.61 4.06
N PRO A 89 15.08 -1.99 3.02
CA PRO A 89 14.59 -1.92 1.63
C PRO A 89 13.30 -2.72 1.44
N TYR A 90 12.36 -2.16 0.68
CA TYR A 90 11.21 -2.93 0.22
C TYR A 90 11.69 -4.05 -0.71
N ARG A 91 10.98 -5.18 -0.70
CA ARG A 91 11.36 -6.33 -1.51
C ARG A 91 10.56 -6.31 -2.81
N TYR A 92 11.29 -6.28 -3.92
CA TYR A 92 10.73 -6.44 -5.26
C TYR A 92 11.14 -7.80 -5.81
N LEU A 93 10.17 -8.53 -6.36
CA LEU A 93 10.39 -9.82 -7.02
C LEU A 93 9.82 -9.76 -8.44
N PRO A 94 10.64 -9.47 -9.47
CA PRO A 94 10.19 -9.56 -10.85
C PRO A 94 9.87 -11.01 -11.21
N GLY A 95 8.76 -11.21 -11.90
CA GLY A 95 8.28 -12.49 -12.41
C GLY A 95 8.34 -12.55 -13.94
N ALA A 96 7.70 -13.57 -14.50
CA ALA A 96 7.58 -13.72 -15.95
C ALA A 96 6.43 -12.88 -16.52
N ALA A 97 6.53 -12.53 -17.80
CA ALA A 97 5.46 -11.89 -18.58
C ALA A 97 4.91 -10.59 -17.95
N GLY A 98 5.77 -9.75 -17.37
CA GLY A 98 5.36 -8.46 -16.81
C GLY A 98 4.75 -8.53 -15.40
N ARG A 99 4.59 -9.71 -14.81
CA ARG A 99 4.15 -9.85 -13.42
C ARG A 99 5.27 -9.64 -12.42
N TYR A 100 4.95 -9.11 -11.25
CA TYR A 100 5.90 -8.95 -10.14
C TYR A 100 5.21 -8.93 -8.78
N ARG A 101 6.02 -8.92 -7.72
CA ARG A 101 5.54 -8.74 -6.34
C ARG A 101 6.29 -7.65 -5.61
N LEU A 102 5.56 -6.91 -4.78
CA LEU A 102 6.07 -5.87 -3.89
C LEU A 102 5.76 -6.23 -2.44
N CYS A 103 6.79 -6.45 -1.62
CA CYS A 103 6.61 -6.88 -0.25
C CYS A 103 7.16 -5.89 0.78
N ALA A 104 6.45 -5.82 1.90
CA ALA A 104 6.84 -5.08 3.09
C ALA A 104 6.37 -5.80 4.36
N GLY A 105 6.94 -5.41 5.49
CA GLY A 105 6.50 -5.83 6.82
C GLY A 105 5.47 -4.86 7.38
N PHE A 106 4.29 -5.35 7.74
CA PHE A 106 3.20 -4.57 8.31
C PHE A 106 2.99 -4.85 9.79
N ASP A 107 2.74 -3.81 10.57
CA ASP A 107 2.58 -3.90 12.01
C ASP A 107 1.14 -4.25 12.41
N THR A 108 0.18 -4.04 11.51
CA THR A 108 -1.25 -4.23 11.77
C THR A 108 -1.95 -5.00 10.67
N ASP A 109 -3.15 -5.51 10.97
CA ASP A 109 -4.05 -6.11 9.98
C ASP A 109 -5.06 -5.03 9.56
N SER A 110 -5.01 -4.60 8.30
CA SER A 110 -5.89 -3.54 7.81
C SER A 110 -7.32 -4.02 7.62
N GLY A 111 -7.53 -5.27 7.18
CA GLY A 111 -8.85 -5.86 6.97
C GLY A 111 -9.68 -5.97 8.26
N GLN A 112 -9.07 -6.39 9.36
CA GLN A 112 -9.75 -6.42 10.67
C GLN A 112 -10.11 -5.01 11.18
N ARG A 113 -9.26 -4.01 10.91
CA ARG A 113 -9.51 -2.62 11.32
C ARG A 113 -10.66 -1.99 10.55
N ASP A 114 -10.75 -2.25 9.25
CA ASP A 114 -11.82 -1.71 8.40
C ASP A 114 -13.17 -2.31 8.78
N ALA A 115 -13.22 -3.63 8.99
CA ALA A 115 -14.41 -4.32 9.48
C ALA A 115 -14.90 -3.76 10.84
N ALA A 116 -13.99 -3.44 11.75
CA ALA A 116 -14.32 -2.83 13.05
C ALA A 116 -14.84 -1.39 12.92
N ARG A 117 -14.45 -0.66 11.87
CA ARG A 117 -14.81 0.75 11.68
C ARG A 117 -16.12 0.97 10.94
N ARG A 118 -16.78 -0.07 10.40
CA ARG A 118 -18.03 0.03 9.62
C ARG A 118 -18.04 1.24 8.67
N SER A 119 -16.90 1.50 8.03
CA SER A 119 -16.69 2.69 7.22
C SER A 119 -16.72 2.27 5.75
N ASP A 120 -17.62 2.91 5.01
CA ASP A 120 -17.80 2.86 3.56
C ASP A 120 -16.68 3.65 2.85
N SER A 121 -15.48 3.67 3.44
CA SER A 121 -14.36 4.37 2.83
C SER A 121 -13.80 3.48 1.74
N GLU A 122 -13.77 4.03 0.52
CA GLU A 122 -13.06 3.57 -0.67
C GLU A 122 -11.53 3.51 -0.41
N VAL A 123 -11.12 2.83 0.66
CA VAL A 123 -9.76 2.31 0.75
C VAL A 123 -9.74 1.21 -0.28
N ASP A 124 -8.89 1.40 -1.28
CA ASP A 124 -8.64 0.45 -2.35
C ASP A 124 -8.47 -0.95 -1.75
N ASP A 125 -9.48 -1.80 -1.94
CA ASP A 125 -9.57 -3.14 -1.32
C ASP A 125 -8.33 -3.97 -1.67
N ASP A 126 -7.70 -3.66 -2.80
CA ASP A 126 -6.50 -4.28 -3.36
C ASP A 126 -5.24 -4.04 -2.52
N TRP A 127 -5.25 -2.99 -1.68
CA TRP A 127 -4.13 -2.63 -0.81
C TRP A 127 -4.30 -3.05 0.65
N ARG A 128 -5.21 -4.00 0.91
CA ARG A 128 -5.35 -4.62 2.23
C ARG A 128 -4.24 -5.63 2.51
N HIS A 129 -3.79 -5.65 3.77
CA HIS A 129 -2.72 -6.56 4.21
C HIS A 129 -3.02 -7.15 5.60
N PRO A 130 -2.56 -8.39 5.86
CA PRO A 130 -2.48 -8.91 7.22
C PRO A 130 -1.33 -8.24 7.98
N ARG A 131 -1.26 -8.51 9.28
CA ARG A 131 -0.07 -8.22 10.07
C ARG A 131 1.08 -9.16 9.66
N GLY A 132 2.28 -8.60 9.53
CA GLY A 132 3.51 -9.32 9.21
C GLY A 132 3.99 -9.05 7.78
N GLU A 133 4.87 -9.92 7.28
CA GLU A 133 5.34 -9.85 5.89
C GLU A 133 4.20 -10.17 4.93
N PHE A 134 3.95 -9.26 3.99
CA PHE A 134 2.96 -9.44 2.95
C PHE A 134 3.45 -8.89 1.61
N CYS A 135 3.01 -9.49 0.51
CA CYS A 135 3.37 -9.10 -0.84
C CYS A 135 2.11 -8.81 -1.65
N PHE A 136 2.07 -7.63 -2.28
CA PHE A 136 1.09 -7.29 -3.30
C PHE A 136 1.56 -7.82 -4.66
N GLU A 137 0.61 -8.25 -5.48
CA GLU A 137 0.86 -8.66 -6.85
C GLU A 137 0.67 -7.45 -7.76
N GLY A 138 1.63 -7.22 -8.66
CA GLY A 138 1.51 -6.22 -9.73
C GLY A 138 1.62 -6.88 -11.10
N ASP A 139 0.99 -6.27 -12.09
CA ASP A 139 0.94 -6.79 -13.45
C ASP A 139 1.11 -5.65 -14.47
N ALA A 140 2.27 -5.64 -15.15
CA ALA A 140 2.57 -4.75 -16.26
C ALA A 140 2.68 -5.53 -17.59
N SER A 141 1.98 -6.67 -17.71
CA SER A 141 2.05 -7.53 -18.91
C SER A 141 1.73 -6.78 -20.19
N ASP A 142 0.74 -5.88 -20.14
CA ASP A 142 0.27 -5.13 -21.31
C ASP A 142 1.37 -4.19 -21.82
N SER A 143 2.01 -3.46 -20.90
CA SER A 143 3.11 -2.53 -21.21
C SER A 143 4.34 -3.27 -21.77
N VAL A 144 4.66 -4.43 -21.22
CA VAL A 144 5.77 -5.27 -21.71
C VAL A 144 5.46 -5.84 -23.10
N ALA A 145 4.23 -6.29 -23.34
CA ALA A 145 3.81 -6.81 -24.64
C ALA A 145 3.81 -5.73 -25.73
N GLN A 146 3.47 -4.48 -25.38
CA GLN A 146 3.45 -3.36 -26.31
C GLN A 146 4.85 -2.93 -26.76
N GLY A 147 5.87 -3.05 -25.89
CA GLY A 147 7.27 -2.76 -26.22
C GLY A 147 7.92 -3.74 -27.20
N ASP A 148 7.34 -4.94 -27.35
CA ASP A 148 7.73 -5.94 -28.35
C ASP A 148 7.02 -5.74 -29.71
N ALA A 149 6.00 -4.87 -29.77
CA ALA A 149 5.29 -4.60 -31.01
C ALA A 149 6.16 -3.70 -31.92
N PRO A 150 6.39 -4.08 -33.20
CA PRO A 150 7.10 -3.22 -34.13
C PRO A 150 6.35 -1.90 -34.30
N ASP A 151 7.07 -0.77 -34.26
CA ASP A 151 6.53 0.57 -34.50
C ASP A 151 5.58 0.54 -35.72
N PRO A 152 4.37 1.12 -35.63
CA PRO A 152 3.58 1.35 -36.82
C PRO A 152 4.39 2.33 -37.67
N VAL A 153 4.92 1.84 -38.79
CA VAL A 153 5.57 2.67 -39.80
C VAL A 153 4.54 3.74 -40.18
N GLU A 154 4.79 4.97 -39.74
CA GLU A 154 3.98 6.13 -40.08
C GLU A 154 4.03 6.28 -41.61
N GLU A 155 2.98 5.80 -42.27
CA GLU A 155 2.80 5.85 -43.72
C GLU A 155 2.67 7.32 -44.10
N ARG A 156 3.82 7.96 -44.36
CA ARG A 156 3.91 9.34 -44.84
C ARG A 156 3.27 9.39 -46.21
N ASP A 157 1.99 9.72 -46.24
CA ASP A 157 1.23 9.96 -47.47
C ASP A 157 1.91 11.06 -48.28
N ALA A 158 2.63 10.63 -49.32
CA ALA A 158 3.12 11.45 -50.40
C ALA A 158 1.94 11.73 -51.34
N SER A 159 1.06 12.64 -50.95
CA SER A 159 0.02 13.17 -51.82
C SER A 159 -0.07 14.67 -51.61
N ASP A 160 0.78 15.44 -52.30
CA ASP A 160 0.37 16.64 -53.05
C ASP A 160 1.59 17.26 -53.76
N ALA A 161 1.98 16.66 -54.88
CA ALA A 161 2.98 17.25 -55.78
C ALA A 161 2.67 16.85 -57.22
N THR A 162 1.48 17.24 -57.71
CA THR A 162 1.19 17.49 -59.13
C THR A 162 -0.17 18.16 -59.21
N GLU A 163 -0.23 19.45 -59.49
CA GLU A 163 -0.86 19.92 -60.72
C GLU A 163 -0.52 21.40 -60.97
N GLU A 164 -0.23 21.63 -62.24
CA GLU A 164 0.28 22.83 -62.89
C GLU A 164 -0.86 23.79 -63.27
#